data_AF-A0A2E9F8S1-F1
#
_entry.id   AF-A0A2E9F8S1-F1
#
_cell.length_a   1.000
_cell.length_b   1.000
_cell.length_c   1.000
_cell.angle_alpha   90.00
_cell.angle_beta   90.00
_cell.angle_gamma   90.00
#
_symmetry.space_group_name_H-M   'P 1'
#
loop_
_entity.id
_entity.type
_entity.pdbx_description
1 polymer ?
#
loop_
_entity_poly.entity_id
_entity_poly.type
_entity_poly.pdbx_seq_one_letter_code
_entity_poly.pdbx_strand_id
1 'polypeptide(L)'
;ESNTAIEANTEFAHNMKERMSKRQRRLARVHFASGRTGLNAAAKKALDDIVAEINTHGDRTVSIAGHADGNPVLSGSYRSNWDLSQARAASVAKYLKQKGVSNAIETVGHGHTRPVGPTNTKAGRDMNRRATVTLLRSANP
;
A
#
# COMPACT_ATOMS: atom_id res chain seq x y z
N GLU A 1 12.43 30.08 -21.02
CA GLU A 1 11.22 29.29 -21.33
C GLU A 1 11.17 27.92 -20.65
N SER A 2 12.31 27.26 -20.37
CA SER A 2 12.35 25.92 -19.76
C SER A 2 11.93 25.83 -18.28
N ASN A 3 12.17 26.86 -17.46
CA ASN A 3 11.81 26.83 -16.03
C ASN A 3 10.30 26.87 -15.79
N THR A 4 9.55 27.63 -16.60
CA THR A 4 8.12 27.88 -16.38
C THR A 4 7.28 26.61 -16.60
N ALA A 5 7.67 25.76 -17.56
CA ALA A 5 7.02 24.48 -17.81
C ALA A 5 7.33 23.43 -16.73
N ILE A 6 8.53 23.44 -16.16
CA ILE A 6 8.92 22.56 -15.04
C ILE A 6 8.17 22.95 -13.77
N GLU A 7 8.08 24.25 -13.49
CA GLU A 7 7.33 24.81 -12.36
C GLU A 7 5.83 24.48 -12.48
N ALA A 8 5.22 24.70 -13.65
CA ALA A 8 3.83 24.36 -13.90
C ALA A 8 3.52 22.85 -13.76
N ASN A 9 4.41 21.98 -14.25
CA ASN A 9 4.26 20.53 -14.07
C ASN A 9 4.41 20.10 -12.60
N THR A 10 5.30 20.76 -11.87
CA THR A 10 5.52 20.49 -10.43
C THR A 10 4.31 20.92 -9.61
N GLU A 11 3.75 22.09 -9.91
CA GLU A 11 2.56 22.63 -9.26
C GLU A 11 1.31 21.79 -9.58
N PHE A 12 1.14 21.36 -10.83
CA PHE A 12 0.07 20.44 -11.22
C PHE A 12 0.16 19.11 -10.46
N ALA A 13 1.36 18.50 -10.40
CA ALA A 13 1.58 17.26 -9.67
C ALA A 13 1.32 17.42 -8.16
N HIS A 14 1.73 18.56 -7.58
CA HIS A 14 1.48 18.89 -6.17
C HIS A 14 -0.02 19.03 -5.88
N ASN A 15 -0.72 19.84 -6.67
CA ASN A 15 -2.16 20.08 -6.53
C ASN A 15 -2.97 18.80 -6.77
N MET A 16 -2.57 17.96 -7.73
CA MET A 16 -3.17 16.65 -7.95
C MET A 16 -2.98 15.75 -6.73
N LYS A 17 -1.76 15.68 -6.18
CA LYS A 17 -1.45 14.85 -5.01
C LYS A 17 -2.25 15.27 -3.78
N GLU A 18 -2.43 16.57 -3.56
CA GLU A 18 -3.29 17.13 -2.51
C GLU A 18 -4.77 16.74 -2.70
N ARG A 19 -5.30 16.89 -3.91
CA ARG A 19 -6.69 16.50 -4.22
C ARG A 19 -6.93 15.00 -4.08
N MET A 20 -5.95 14.18 -4.45
CA MET A 20 -6.00 12.72 -4.31
C MET A 20 -5.88 12.30 -2.84
N SER A 21 -5.02 12.95 -2.07
CA SER A 21 -4.88 12.77 -0.62
C SER A 21 -6.23 12.96 0.11
N LYS A 22 -6.98 14.03 -0.24
CA LYS A 22 -8.32 14.28 0.32
C LYS A 22 -9.37 13.22 -0.06
N ARG A 23 -9.14 12.42 -1.10
CA ARG A 23 -10.04 11.35 -1.57
C ARG A 23 -9.68 9.96 -1.04
N GLN A 24 -8.53 9.82 -0.38
CA GLN A 24 -7.99 8.54 0.06
C GLN A 24 -7.90 8.50 1.58
N ARG A 25 -8.69 7.63 2.20
CA ARG A 25 -8.62 7.42 3.64
C ARG A 25 -7.79 6.18 3.94
N ARG A 26 -6.58 6.36 4.47
CA ARG A 26 -5.75 5.25 4.94
C ARG A 26 -6.33 4.69 6.23
N LEU A 27 -6.65 3.39 6.23
CA LEU A 27 -7.23 2.69 7.38
C LEU A 27 -6.17 1.94 8.19
N ALA A 28 -5.25 1.25 7.51
CA ALA A 28 -4.22 0.48 8.19
C ALA A 28 -2.88 0.47 7.45
N ARG A 29 -1.84 0.16 8.22
CA ARG A 29 -0.50 -0.17 7.72
C ARG A 29 -0.04 -1.45 8.39
N VAL A 30 0.32 -2.44 7.59
CA VAL A 30 0.86 -3.72 8.07
C VAL A 30 2.31 -3.86 7.65
N HIS A 31 3.13 -4.48 8.49
CA HIS A 31 4.56 -4.67 8.24
C HIS A 31 4.88 -6.15 8.05
N PHE A 32 5.94 -6.42 7.29
CA PHE A 32 6.37 -7.77 6.96
C PHE A 32 7.82 -8.02 7.36
N ALA A 33 8.10 -9.27 7.72
CA ALA A 33 9.47 -9.74 7.83
C ALA A 33 10.19 -9.69 6.46
N SER A 34 11.52 -9.66 6.49
CA SER A 34 12.35 -9.63 5.28
C SER A 34 12.03 -10.82 4.37
N GLY A 35 11.88 -10.57 3.07
CA GLY A 35 11.55 -11.58 2.05
C GLY A 35 10.21 -12.31 2.22
N ARG A 36 9.37 -11.96 3.21
CA ARG A 36 8.13 -12.67 3.53
C ARG A 36 6.89 -11.86 3.19
N THR A 37 5.79 -12.60 2.99
CA THR A 37 4.42 -12.13 2.74
C THR A 37 3.43 -12.55 3.83
N GLY A 38 3.87 -13.37 4.80
CA GLY A 38 3.04 -13.82 5.91
C GLY A 38 2.67 -12.68 6.86
N LEU A 39 1.40 -12.63 7.24
CA LEU A 39 0.87 -11.69 8.23
C LEU A 39 1.12 -12.23 9.65
N ASN A 40 1.85 -11.46 10.46
CA ASN A 40 2.02 -11.78 11.88
C ASN A 40 0.76 -11.43 12.69
N ALA A 41 0.73 -11.78 13.98
CA ALA A 41 -0.42 -11.54 14.85
C ALA A 41 -0.80 -10.05 14.93
N ALA A 42 0.18 -9.15 15.03
CA ALA A 42 -0.05 -7.71 15.07
C ALA A 42 -0.70 -7.18 13.78
N ALA A 43 -0.23 -7.64 12.61
CA ALA A 43 -0.82 -7.30 11.32
C ALA A 43 -2.25 -7.83 11.19
N LYS A 44 -2.49 -9.08 11.60
CA LYS A 44 -3.83 -9.69 11.62
C LYS A 44 -4.79 -8.90 12.50
N LYS A 45 -4.37 -8.52 13.71
CA LYS A 45 -5.17 -7.69 14.61
C LYS A 45 -5.50 -6.33 13.99
N ALA A 46 -4.51 -5.63 13.44
CA ALA A 46 -4.73 -4.33 12.81
C ALA A 46 -5.68 -4.41 11.60
N LEU A 47 -5.69 -5.54 10.88
CA LEU A 47 -6.63 -5.77 9.79
C LEU A 47 -8.03 -6.12 10.31
N ASP A 48 -8.13 -6.94 11.36
CA ASP A 48 -9.41 -7.28 11.98
C ASP A 48 -10.13 -6.03 12.51
N ASP A 49 -9.38 -5.11 13.12
CA ASP A 49 -9.93 -3.87 13.70
C ASP A 49 -10.58 -2.94 12.66
N ILE A 50 -10.21 -3.06 11.36
CA ILE A 50 -10.76 -2.22 10.29
C ILE A 50 -11.84 -2.90 9.44
N VAL A 51 -12.15 -4.20 9.66
CA VAL A 51 -13.11 -4.94 8.82
C VAL A 51 -14.50 -4.34 8.92
N ALA A 52 -14.98 -4.08 10.14
CA ALA A 52 -16.30 -3.51 10.36
C ALA A 52 -16.42 -2.13 9.68
N GLU A 53 -15.40 -1.30 9.83
CA GLU A 53 -15.34 0.04 9.21
C GLU A 53 -15.27 -0.01 7.68
N ILE A 54 -14.58 -0.97 7.08
CA ILE A 54 -14.60 -1.14 5.63
C ILE A 54 -16.03 -1.43 5.15
N ASN A 55 -16.70 -2.36 5.84
CA ASN A 55 -18.04 -2.83 5.46
C ASN A 55 -19.14 -1.77 5.65
N THR A 56 -18.98 -0.78 6.53
CA THR A 56 -19.91 0.37 6.61
C THR A 56 -19.87 1.24 5.35
N HIS A 57 -18.88 1.06 4.49
CA HIS A 57 -18.69 1.77 3.23
C HIS A 57 -18.70 0.81 2.03
N GLY A 58 -19.68 -0.09 1.97
CA GLY A 58 -19.74 -1.17 0.96
C GLY A 58 -19.73 -0.70 -0.51
N ASP A 59 -20.07 0.56 -0.77
CA ASP A 59 -20.04 1.21 -2.10
C ASP A 59 -18.63 1.61 -2.56
N ARG A 60 -17.63 1.52 -1.67
CA ARG A 60 -16.27 2.01 -1.91
C ARG A 60 -15.29 0.88 -2.23
N THR A 61 -14.27 1.22 -3.01
CA THR A 61 -13.16 0.31 -3.30
C THR A 61 -12.09 0.39 -2.21
N VAL A 62 -11.61 -0.77 -1.78
CA VAL A 62 -10.44 -0.90 -0.90
C VAL A 62 -9.20 -1.06 -1.77
N SER A 63 -8.29 -0.11 -1.71
CA SER A 63 -6.99 -0.16 -2.39
C SER A 63 -5.90 -0.62 -1.42
N ILE A 64 -5.13 -1.62 -1.83
CA ILE A 64 -4.04 -2.19 -1.05
C ILE A 64 -2.73 -2.01 -1.82
N ALA A 65 -1.85 -1.17 -1.27
CA ALA A 65 -0.55 -0.88 -1.85
C ALA A 65 0.59 -1.57 -1.08
N GLY A 66 1.31 -2.48 -1.75
CA GLY A 66 2.45 -3.20 -1.19
C GLY A 66 3.79 -2.53 -1.54
N HIS A 67 4.76 -2.66 -0.63
CA HIS A 67 6.08 -2.05 -0.74
C HIS A 67 7.20 -2.99 -0.26
N ALA A 68 8.40 -2.79 -0.79
CA ALA A 68 9.65 -3.47 -0.42
C ALA A 68 10.70 -2.48 0.10
N ASP A 69 11.78 -2.98 0.70
CA ASP A 69 12.77 -2.16 1.43
C ASP A 69 13.96 -1.65 0.64
N GLY A 70 14.06 -2.01 -0.64
CA GLY A 70 15.12 -1.54 -1.53
C GLY A 70 16.24 -2.55 -1.73
N ASN A 71 16.38 -3.54 -0.86
CA ASN A 71 17.34 -4.62 -1.09
C ASN A 71 16.87 -5.43 -2.31
N PRO A 72 17.76 -5.72 -3.27
CA PRO A 72 17.43 -6.59 -4.39
C PRO A 72 16.95 -7.95 -3.89
N VAL A 73 15.91 -8.48 -4.53
CA VAL A 73 15.50 -9.88 -4.30
C VAL A 73 16.46 -10.74 -5.13
N LEU A 74 17.41 -11.37 -4.45
CA LEU A 74 18.46 -12.17 -5.10
C LEU A 74 18.18 -13.68 -5.06
N SER A 75 17.26 -14.13 -4.21
CA SER A 75 16.87 -15.54 -4.04
C SER A 75 15.51 -15.67 -3.36
N GLY A 76 14.90 -16.85 -3.47
CA GLY A 76 13.61 -17.18 -2.85
C GLY A 76 12.45 -17.29 -3.84
N SER A 77 11.22 -17.25 -3.33
CA SER A 77 9.99 -17.50 -4.11
C SER A 77 9.55 -16.34 -5.01
N TYR A 78 10.24 -15.20 -4.98
CA TYR A 78 9.88 -13.98 -5.72
C TYR A 78 11.03 -13.58 -6.63
N ARG A 79 10.73 -13.15 -7.86
CA ARG A 79 11.76 -12.83 -8.86
C ARG A 79 12.21 -11.37 -8.78
N SER A 80 11.42 -10.50 -8.15
CA SER A 80 11.72 -9.09 -8.02
C SER A 80 11.05 -8.45 -6.80
N ASN A 81 11.47 -7.22 -6.47
CA ASN A 81 10.77 -6.41 -5.47
C ASN A 81 9.33 -6.07 -5.88
N TRP A 82 9.06 -5.98 -7.19
CA TRP A 82 7.71 -5.80 -7.71
C TRP A 82 6.82 -6.99 -7.34
N ASP A 83 7.28 -8.20 -7.64
CA ASP A 83 6.55 -9.44 -7.32
C ASP A 83 6.33 -9.59 -5.82
N LEU A 84 7.38 -9.37 -5.01
CA LEU A 84 7.28 -9.45 -3.55
C LEU A 84 6.27 -8.44 -3.00
N SER A 85 6.30 -7.20 -3.49
CA SER A 85 5.39 -6.15 -3.07
C SER A 85 3.94 -6.44 -3.47
N GLN A 86 3.72 -6.97 -4.68
CA GLN A 86 2.41 -7.39 -5.16
C GLN A 86 1.86 -8.56 -4.34
N ALA A 87 2.70 -9.55 -4.03
CA ALA A 87 2.33 -10.69 -3.22
C ALA A 87 1.97 -10.32 -1.76
N ARG A 88 2.63 -9.29 -1.20
CA ARG A 88 2.24 -8.71 0.10
C ARG A 88 0.85 -8.10 0.05
N ALA A 89 0.57 -7.30 -0.98
CA ALA A 89 -0.76 -6.71 -1.17
C ALA A 89 -1.84 -7.79 -1.33
N ALA A 90 -1.56 -8.83 -2.14
CA ALA A 90 -2.45 -9.97 -2.32
C ALA A 90 -2.69 -10.76 -1.01
N SER A 91 -1.68 -10.89 -0.15
CA SER A 91 -1.82 -11.58 1.14
C SER A 91 -2.77 -10.83 2.09
N VAL A 92 -2.71 -9.50 2.10
CA VAL A 92 -3.66 -8.66 2.85
C VAL A 92 -5.06 -8.76 2.25
N ALA A 93 -5.19 -8.68 0.92
CA ALA A 93 -6.48 -8.82 0.24
C ALA A 93 -7.15 -10.15 0.58
N LYS A 94 -6.41 -11.25 0.48
CA LYS A 94 -6.89 -12.60 0.83
C LYS A 94 -7.37 -12.65 2.28
N TYR A 95 -6.60 -12.10 3.21
CA TYR A 95 -6.98 -12.07 4.62
C TYR A 95 -8.26 -11.26 4.87
N LEU A 96 -8.38 -10.07 4.30
CA LEU A 96 -9.57 -9.24 4.43
C LEU A 96 -10.82 -9.91 3.83
N LYS A 97 -10.68 -10.58 2.67
CA LYS A 97 -11.77 -11.38 2.10
C LYS A 97 -12.17 -12.54 3.01
N GLN A 98 -11.21 -13.25 3.61
CA GLN A 98 -11.49 -14.32 4.58
C GLN A 98 -12.22 -13.79 5.83
N LYS A 99 -12.02 -12.52 6.18
CA LYS A 99 -12.71 -11.86 7.31
C LYS A 99 -14.07 -11.26 6.95
N GLY A 100 -14.52 -11.43 5.70
CA GLY A 100 -15.86 -10.99 5.28
C GLY A 100 -15.92 -9.56 4.74
N VAL A 101 -14.81 -8.99 4.25
CA VAL A 101 -14.86 -7.74 3.48
C VAL A 101 -15.58 -7.97 2.15
N SER A 102 -16.74 -7.33 1.97
CA SER A 102 -17.56 -7.47 0.75
C SER A 102 -17.14 -6.51 -0.37
N ASN A 103 -16.52 -5.38 -0.02
CA ASN A 103 -16.03 -4.35 -0.95
C ASN A 103 -15.18 -4.90 -2.09
N ALA A 104 -15.18 -4.22 -3.23
CA ALA A 104 -14.18 -4.42 -4.27
C ALA A 104 -12.78 -4.15 -3.69
N ILE A 105 -11.83 -5.04 -3.95
CA ILE A 105 -10.45 -4.90 -3.50
C ILE A 105 -9.53 -4.82 -4.71
N GLU A 106 -8.75 -3.74 -4.76
CA GLU A 106 -7.67 -3.56 -5.71
C GLU A 106 -6.32 -3.72 -5.01
N THR A 107 -5.37 -4.35 -5.69
CA THR A 107 -4.02 -4.56 -5.15
C THR A 107 -2.98 -4.02 -6.11
N VAL A 108 -1.98 -3.34 -5.59
CA VAL A 108 -0.85 -2.83 -6.38
C VAL A 108 0.47 -3.03 -5.65
N GLY A 109 1.45 -3.59 -6.34
CA GLY A 109 2.85 -3.63 -5.90
C GLY A 109 3.61 -2.41 -6.40
N HIS A 110 4.30 -1.68 -5.53
CA HIS A 110 5.16 -0.55 -5.90
C HIS A 110 6.66 -0.87 -5.86
N GLY A 111 7.03 -2.12 -5.58
CA GLY A 111 8.41 -2.49 -5.34
C GLY A 111 9.05 -1.62 -4.26
N HIS A 112 10.28 -1.17 -4.51
CA HIS A 112 11.02 -0.27 -3.62
C HIS A 112 10.93 1.21 -4.02
N THR A 113 10.09 1.56 -4.99
CA THR A 113 10.09 2.90 -5.61
C THR A 113 9.45 3.99 -4.75
N ARG A 114 8.77 3.60 -3.65
CA ARG A 114 8.06 4.52 -2.74
C ARG A 114 8.49 4.32 -1.28
N PRO A 115 9.76 4.62 -0.95
CA PRO A 115 10.26 4.51 0.42
C PRO A 115 9.61 5.56 1.32
N VAL A 116 9.40 5.21 2.58
CA VAL A 116 8.95 6.12 3.65
C VAL A 116 10.01 6.30 4.73
N GLY A 117 11.08 5.51 4.67
CA GLY A 117 12.26 5.65 5.52
C GLY A 117 13.54 5.32 4.75
N PRO A 118 14.71 5.56 5.35
CA PRO A 118 16.00 5.27 4.73
C PRO A 118 16.15 3.79 4.37
N THR A 119 16.66 3.49 3.18
CA THR A 119 16.88 2.09 2.73
C THR A 119 18.16 1.47 3.30
N ASN A 120 19.09 2.30 3.78
CA ASN A 120 20.38 1.88 4.33
C ASN A 120 20.32 1.46 5.81
N THR A 121 19.32 1.88 6.58
CA THR A 121 19.16 1.48 7.99
C THR A 121 18.18 0.32 8.15
N LYS A 122 18.42 -0.55 9.16
CA LYS A 122 17.48 -1.64 9.46
C LYS A 122 16.08 -1.09 9.77
N ALA A 123 15.98 -0.07 10.63
CA ALA A 123 14.71 0.53 11.00
C ALA A 123 13.96 1.11 9.79
N GLY A 124 14.64 1.84 8.90
CA GLY A 124 14.02 2.39 7.70
C GLY A 124 13.58 1.31 6.71
N ARG A 125 14.37 0.24 6.54
CA ARG A 125 13.96 -0.94 5.78
C ARG A 125 12.70 -1.59 6.36
N ASP A 126 12.63 -1.73 7.68
CA ASP A 126 11.47 -2.30 8.36
C ASP A 126 10.20 -1.48 8.08
N MET A 127 10.30 -0.15 8.06
CA MET A 127 9.20 0.75 7.66
C MET A 127 8.82 0.63 6.17
N ASN A 128 9.80 0.33 5.31
CA ASN A 128 9.58 0.20 3.88
C ASN A 128 8.92 -1.14 3.50
N ARG A 129 9.14 -2.22 4.26
CA ARG A 129 8.43 -3.51 4.09
C ARG A 129 7.02 -3.46 4.66
N ARG A 130 6.12 -2.80 3.93
CA ARG A 130 4.74 -2.59 4.38
C ARG A 130 3.72 -2.86 3.28
N ALA A 131 2.48 -3.07 3.69
CA ALA A 131 1.32 -2.83 2.85
C ALA A 131 0.41 -1.81 3.52
N THR A 132 -0.24 -0.98 2.71
CA THR A 132 -1.14 0.07 3.17
C THR A 132 -2.53 -0.22 2.65
N VAL A 133 -3.52 -0.18 3.54
CA VAL A 133 -4.95 -0.35 3.19
C VAL A 133 -5.60 1.02 3.20
N THR A 134 -6.20 1.38 2.08
CA THR A 134 -6.83 2.68 1.85
C THR A 134 -8.24 2.47 1.32
N LEU A 135 -9.21 3.14 1.91
CA LEU A 135 -10.55 3.23 1.36
C LEU A 135 -10.58 4.39 0.36
N LEU A 136 -10.85 4.07 -0.90
CA LEU A 136 -11.01 5.07 -1.95
C LEU A 136 -12.41 5.67 -1.84
N ARG A 137 -12.54 6.98 -2.03
CA ARG A 137 -13.87 7.57 -2.23
C ARG A 137 -14.48 6.95 -3.50
N SER A 138 -15.78 6.64 -3.44
CA SER A 138 -16.53 6.24 -4.63
C SER A 138 -16.30 7.27 -5.75
N ALA A 139 -15.86 6.79 -6.91
CA ALA A 139 -15.96 7.55 -8.13
C ALA A 139 -17.47 7.59 -8.42
N ASN A 140 -18.11 8.73 -8.16
CA ASN A 140 -19.56 8.84 -8.35
C ASN A 140 -19.95 8.33 -9.76
N PRO A 141 -21.10 7.63 -9.86
CA PRO A 141 -21.63 7.10 -11.12
C PRO A 141 -21.90 8.19 -12.16
#